data_AF-A6HCB8-F1
#
_entry.id   AF-A6HCB8-F1
#
_cell.length_a   1.000
_cell.length_b   1.000
_cell.length_c   1.000
_cell.angle_alpha   90.00
_cell.angle_beta   90.00
_cell.angle_gamma   90.00
#
_symmetry.space_group_name_H-M   'P 1'
#
loop_
_entity.id
_entity.type
_entity.pdbx_description
1 polymer ?
#
loop_
_entity_poly.entity_id
_entity_poly.type
_entity_poly.pdbx_seq_one_letter_code
_entity_poly.pdbx_strand_id
1 'polypeptide(L)' 'MLITNRSLKEEDGEEIVTYDHLCKNCHHVIARHEYTFSIMDEFQEYTMLCLLCGKAEDTISILPDDPRQMALLF' A
#
# COMPACT_ATOMS: atom_id res chain seq x y z
N MET A 1 3.57 -20.68 2.67
CA MET A 1 3.81 -19.44 3.40
C MET A 1 2.66 -19.21 4.36
N LEU A 2 2.93 -18.65 5.54
CA LEU A 2 1.95 -18.21 6.52
C LEU A 2 2.05 -16.69 6.69
N ILE A 3 0.97 -16.03 7.10
CA ILE A 3 0.96 -14.60 7.43
C ILE A 3 0.68 -14.47 8.92
N THR A 4 1.45 -13.64 9.64
CA THR A 4 1.28 -13.38 11.08
C THR A 4 1.62 -11.93 11.43
N ASN A 5 1.43 -11.55 12.69
CA ASN A 5 1.70 -10.21 13.22
C ASN A 5 0.99 -9.10 12.44
N ARG A 6 -0.18 -9.42 11.85
CA ARG A 6 -0.95 -8.44 11.10
C ARG A 6 -1.37 -7.31 12.03
N SER A 7 -0.98 -6.10 11.68
CA SER A 7 -1.31 -4.88 12.39
C SER A 7 -1.88 -3.87 11.41
N LEU A 8 -2.83 -3.08 11.88
CA LEU A 8 -3.46 -2.00 11.15
C LEU A 8 -3.38 -0.75 12.02
N LYS A 9 -2.93 0.36 11.43
CA LYS A 9 -2.87 1.68 12.07
C LYS A 9 -3.61 2.67 11.19
N GLU A 10 -4.38 3.55 11.81
CA GLU A 10 -5.13 4.62 11.14
C GLU A 10 -4.80 5.91 11.87
N GLU A 11 -4.15 6.85 11.19
CA GLU A 11 -3.73 8.14 11.75
C GLU A 11 -3.95 9.23 10.70
N ASP A 12 -4.76 10.25 11.02
CA ASP A 12 -4.95 11.46 10.19
C ASP A 12 -5.27 11.24 8.69
N GLY A 13 -6.07 10.21 8.36
CA GLY A 13 -6.42 9.88 6.97
C GLY A 13 -5.37 9.03 6.24
N GLU A 14 -4.35 8.56 6.94
CA GLU A 14 -3.42 7.51 6.53
C GLU A 14 -3.81 6.17 7.18
N GLU A 15 -3.84 5.11 6.39
CA GLU A 15 -4.03 3.73 6.80
C GLU A 15 -2.78 2.90 6.49
N ILE A 16 -2.16 2.31 7.51
CA ILE A 16 -0.95 1.48 7.38
C ILE A 16 -1.27 0.05 7.78
N VAL A 17 -1.06 -0.89 6.86
CA VAL A 17 -1.19 -2.33 7.06
C VAL A 17 0.19 -2.98 7.04
N THR A 18 0.53 -3.67 8.12
CA THR A 18 1.80 -4.41 8.22
C THR A 18 1.56 -5.87 8.57
N TYR A 19 2.38 -6.78 8.03
CA TYR A 19 2.37 -8.19 8.41
C TYR A 19 3.66 -8.91 7.99
N ASP A 20 3.94 -10.05 8.62
CA ASP A 20 5.12 -10.88 8.34
C ASP A 20 4.75 -12.11 7.50
N HIS A 21 5.57 -12.42 6.50
CA HIS A 21 5.53 -13.68 5.75
C HIS A 21 6.43 -14.72 6.43
N LEU A 22 5.87 -15.84 6.87
CA LEU A 22 6.62 -16.93 7.50
C LEU A 22 6.74 -18.15 6.59
N CYS A 23 7.89 -18.82 6.67
CA CYS A 23 8.08 -20.12 6.06
C CYS A 23 7.19 -21.16 6.75
N LYS A 24 6.39 -21.90 5.98
CA LYS A 24 5.47 -22.92 6.53
C LYS A 24 6.21 -24.08 7.21
N ASN A 25 7.47 -24.32 6.84
CA ASN A 25 8.22 -25.49 7.30
C ASN A 25 8.95 -25.24 8.64
N CYS A 26 9.61 -24.09 8.78
CA CYS A 26 10.43 -23.78 9.96
C CYS A 26 10.06 -22.47 10.66
N HIS A 27 8.99 -21.80 10.21
CA HIS A 27 8.43 -20.58 10.82
C HIS A 27 9.38 -19.38 10.93
N HIS A 28 10.51 -19.37 10.21
CA HIS A 28 11.32 -18.16 10.08
C HIS A 28 10.59 -17.08 9.27
N VAL A 29 10.89 -15.81 9.55
CA VAL A 29 10.37 -14.67 8.78
C VAL A 29 11.11 -14.58 7.45
N ILE A 30 10.37 -14.70 6.35
CA ILE A 30 10.86 -14.60 4.97
C ILE A 30 10.97 -13.13 4.55
N ALA A 31 9.91 -12.35 4.84
CA ALA A 31 9.81 -10.96 4.46
C ALA A 31 8.79 -10.24 5.35
N ARG A 32 8.93 -8.92 5.45
CA ARG A 32 7.95 -8.03 6.05
C ARG A 32 7.20 -7.30 4.96
N HIS A 33 5.89 -7.21 5.10
CA HIS A 33 5.02 -6.49 4.21
C HIS A 33 4.51 -5.24 4.89
N GLU A 34 4.62 -4.13 4.19
CA GLU A 34 4.04 -2.84 4.56
C GLU A 34 3.26 -2.32 3.35
N TYR A 35 2.02 -1.96 3.59
CA TYR A 35 1.14 -1.30 2.64
C TYR A 35 0.59 -0.06 3.33
N THR A 36 0.69 1.08 2.67
CA THR A 36 0.20 2.35 3.16
C THR A 36 -0.77 2.93 2.14
N PHE A 37 -1.90 3.38 2.64
CA PHE A 37 -2.89 4.16 1.92
C PHE A 37 -3.00 5.53 2.58
N SER A 38 -3.02 6.60 1.80
CA SER A 38 -3.24 7.94 2.31
C SER A 38 -4.13 8.74 1.37
N ILE A 39 -4.89 9.68 1.93
CA ILE A 39 -5.61 10.68 1.15
C ILE A 39 -4.85 12.00 1.30
N MET A 40 -4.25 12.47 0.23
CA MET A 40 -3.56 13.75 0.16
C MET A 40 -4.26 14.65 -0.87
N ASP A 41 -4.78 15.79 -0.39
CA ASP A 41 -5.60 16.71 -1.18
C ASP A 41 -6.77 15.99 -1.90
N GLU A 42 -6.76 15.98 -3.23
CA GLU A 42 -7.77 15.37 -4.10
C GLU A 42 -7.28 14.04 -4.71
N PHE A 43 -6.32 13.38 -4.05
CA PHE A 43 -5.73 12.13 -4.51
C PHE A 43 -5.66 11.08 -3.40
N GLN A 44 -5.88 9.84 -3.81
CA GLN A 44 -5.58 8.63 -3.06
C GLN A 44 -4.19 8.15 -3.46
N GLU A 45 -3.34 7.93 -2.48
CA GLU A 45 -2.00 7.39 -2.66
C GLU A 45 -1.91 5.97 -2.09
N TYR A 46 -1.27 5.10 -2.85
CA TYR A 46 -1.08 3.70 -2.52
C TYR A 46 0.40 3.40 -2.59
N THR A 47 1.01 2.97 -1.49
CA THR A 47 2.41 2.51 -1.48
C THR A 47 2.51 1.12 -0.87
N MET A 48 3.41 0.30 -1.42
CA MET A 48 3.65 -1.05 -0.96
C MET A 48 5.15 -1.35 -0.96
N LEU A 49 5.63 -1.93 0.13
CA LEU A 49 7.01 -2.36 0.30
C LEU A 49 7.06 -3.74 0.94
N CYS A 50 7.57 -4.71 0.18
CA CYS A 50 7.84 -6.05 0.68
C CYS A 50 8.98 -6.69 -0.10
N LEU A 51 9.97 -7.27 0.58
CA LEU A 51 11.09 -7.97 -0.07
C LEU A 51 10.61 -9.12 -0.98
N LEU A 52 9.44 -9.69 -0.69
CA LEU A 52 8.87 -10.82 -1.44
C LEU A 52 7.81 -10.40 -2.46
N CYS A 53 6.92 -9.45 -2.12
CA CYS A 53 5.85 -9.00 -3.02
C CYS A 53 6.29 -7.90 -3.99
N GLY A 54 7.38 -7.20 -3.69
CA GLY A 54 7.92 -6.11 -4.49
C GLY A 54 7.77 -4.75 -3.82
N LYS A 55 8.08 -3.72 -4.59
CA LYS A 55 7.85 -2.32 -4.24
C LYS A 55 6.97 -1.69 -5.32
N ALA A 56 5.91 -1.00 -4.94
CA ALA A 56 5.02 -0.31 -5.86
C ALA A 56 4.47 0.99 -5.23
N GLU A 57 4.14 1.94 -6.09
CA GLU A 57 3.48 3.19 -5.75
C GLU A 57 2.45 3.53 -6.84
N ASP A 58 1.28 4.02 -6.47
CA ASP A 58 0.22 4.44 -7.38
C ASP A 58 -0.60 5.61 -6.79
N THR A 59 -1.21 6.42 -7.66
CA THR A 59 -1.96 7.61 -7.24
C THR A 59 -3.20 7.83 -8.10
N ILE A 60 -4.38 7.87 -7.47
CA ILE A 60 -5.69 7.95 -8.14
C ILE A 60 -6.42 9.22 -7.69
N SER A 61 -6.95 10.03 -8.62
CA SER A 61 -7.77 11.18 -8.22
C SER A 61 -9.11 10.74 -7.63
N ILE A 62 -9.56 11.43 -6.57
CA ILE A 62 -10.91 11.25 -6.02
C ILE A 62 -11.98 12.02 -6.80
N LEU A 63 -11.55 12.93 -7.69
CA LEU A 63 -12.47 13.76 -8.47
C LEU A 63 -13.20 12.93 -9.51
N PRO A 64 -14.46 13.28 -9.84
CA PRO A 64 -15.23 12.59 -10.88
C PRO A 64 -14.61 12.72 -12.27
N ASP A 65 -13.81 13.77 -12.52
CA ASP A 65 -13.02 13.98 -13.73
C ASP A 65 -11.58 14.31 -13.30
N ASP A 66 -10.61 13.47 -13.67
CA ASP A 66 -9.21 13.65 -13.26
C ASP A 66 -8.60 14.81 -14.07
N PRO A 67 -8.21 15.93 -13.43
CA PRO A 67 -7.73 17.13 -14.13
C PRO A 67 -6.40 16.89 -14.88
N ARG A 68 -5.67 15.81 -14.57
CA ARG A 68 -4.44 15.42 -15.28
C ARG A 68 -4.75 14.65 -16.56
N GLN A 69 -5.89 13.94 -16.63
CA GLN A 69 -6.33 13.24 -17.83
C GLN A 69 -6.90 14.19 -18.89
N MET A 70 -7.51 15.31 -18.48
CA MET A 70 -7.95 16.37 -19.41
C MET A 70 -6.79 17.02 -20.20
N ALA A 71 -5.58 17.07 -19.63
CA ALA A 71 -4.43 17.75 -20.22
C ALA A 71 -3.83 17.03 -21.46
N LEU A 72 -4.21 15.77 -21.72
CA LEU A 72 -3.69 14.98 -22.85
C LEU A 72 -4.53 15.08 -24.13
N LEU A 73 -5.59 15.91 -24.13
CA LEU A 73 -6.52 16.02 -25.26
C LEU A 73 -6.28 17.24 -26.18
N PHE A 74 -5.18 17.98 -26.01
CA PHE A 74 -4.84 19.14 -26.85
C PHE A 74 -3.40 19.11 -27.35
#